data_AF-A0A511JBN0-F1
#
_entry.id   AF-A0A511JBN0-F1
#
_cell.length_a   1.000
_cell.length_b   1.000
_cell.length_c   1.000
_cell.angle_alpha   90.00
_cell.angle_beta   90.00
_cell.angle_gamma   90.00
#
_symmetry.space_group_name_H-M   'P 1'
#
loop_
_entity.id
_entity.type
_entity.pdbx_description
1 polymer ?
#
loop_
_entity_poly.entity_id
_entity_poly.type
_entity_poly.pdbx_seq_one_letter_code
_entity_poly.pdbx_strand_id
1 'polypeptide(L)' 'MDEFELLARLGVAVVEVEGMTHPVCYVSTQNVGLLRAGLDAERRLAAGALLLDLALRQFAAHQGP' A
#
# COMPACT_ATOMS: atom_id res chain seq x y z
N MET A 1 13.63 2.92 -8.34
CA MET A 1 12.95 2.10 -7.33
C MET A 1 11.62 2.76 -7.07
N ASP A 2 10.54 2.08 -7.44
CA ASP A 2 9.17 2.57 -7.27
C ASP A 2 8.62 2.20 -5.88
N GLU A 3 7.48 2.79 -5.51
CA GLU A 3 6.85 2.57 -4.21
C GLU A 3 6.40 1.12 -4.00
N PHE A 4 6.04 0.42 -5.09
CA PHE A 4 5.61 -0.98 -5.04
C PHE A 4 6.78 -1.94 -4.78
N GLU A 5 7.97 -1.63 -5.28
CA GLU A 5 9.22 -2.33 -5.00
C GLU A 5 9.62 -2.15 -3.52
N LEU A 6 9.44 -0.94 -2.98
CA LEU A 6 9.65 -0.68 -1.55
C LEU A 6 8.64 -1.43 -0.67
N LEU A 7 7.36 -1.45 -1.06
CA LEU A 7 6.33 -2.23 -0.38
C LEU A 7 6.67 -3.73 -0.36
N ALA A 8 7.09 -4.29 -1.50
CA ALA A 8 7.52 -5.69 -1.57
C ALA A 8 8.71 -5.99 -0.66
N ARG A 9 9.68 -5.07 -0.56
CA ARG A 9 10.82 -5.18 0.37
C ARG A 9 10.41 -5.12 1.84
N LEU A 10 9.34 -4.38 2.17
CA LEU A 10 8.71 -4.37 3.49
C LEU A 10 7.82 -5.60 3.73
N GLY A 11 7.79 -6.55 2.79
CA GLY A 11 6.96 -7.75 2.85
C GLY A 11 5.47 -7.48 2.64
N VAL A 12 5.11 -6.29 2.14
CA VAL A 12 3.72 -5.91 1.89
C VAL A 12 3.29 -6.40 0.53
N ALA A 13 2.32 -7.31 0.50
CA ALA A 13 1.71 -7.75 -0.76
C ALA A 13 0.72 -6.68 -1.23
N VAL A 14 0.72 -6.34 -2.52
CA VAL A 14 -0.25 -5.40 -3.10
C VAL A 14 -1.19 -6.14 -4.04
N VAL A 15 -2.50 -5.99 -3.81
CA VAL A 15 -3.56 -6.65 -4.58
C VAL A 15 -4.48 -5.61 -5.20
N GLU A 16 -4.77 -5.76 -6.48
CA GLU A 16 -5.76 -4.93 -7.16
C GLU A 16 -7.17 -5.47 -6.94
N VAL A 17 -8.09 -4.59 -6.56
CA VAL A 17 -9.48 -4.95 -6.22
C VAL A 17 -10.46 -4.03 -6.96
N GLU A 18 -11.43 -4.64 -7.62
CA GLU A 18 -12.52 -3.93 -8.29
C GLU A 18 -13.57 -3.43 -7.29
N GLY A 19 -14.27 -2.34 -7.62
CA GLY A 19 -15.39 -1.84 -6.82
C GLY A 19 -15.01 -1.14 -5.51
N MET A 20 -13.72 -0.93 -5.23
CA MET A 20 -13.31 -0.13 -4.07
C MET A 20 -13.74 1.33 -4.21
N THR A 21 -14.36 1.88 -3.15
CA THR A 21 -14.70 3.32 -3.09
C THR A 21 -13.43 4.18 -2.96
N HIS A 22 -12.48 3.74 -2.14
CA HIS A 22 -11.22 4.44 -1.89
C HIS A 22 -10.11 3.93 -2.83
N PRO A 23 -9.13 4.78 -3.19
CA PRO A 23 -8.03 4.37 -4.07
C PRO A 23 -7.12 3.31 -3.45
N VAL A 24 -7.00 3.29 -2.11
CA VAL A 24 -6.18 2.35 -1.37
C VAL A 24 -6.80 1.96 -0.04
N CYS A 25 -6.45 0.79 0.47
CA CYS A 25 -6.69 0.35 1.83
C CYS A 25 -5.50 -0.49 2.31
N TYR A 26 -5.09 -0.38 3.57
CA TYR A 26 -4.01 -1.18 4.11
C TYR A 26 -4.52 -2.07 5.25
N VAL A 27 -4.33 -3.38 5.09
CA VAL A 27 -4.73 -4.42 6.05
C VAL A 27 -3.49 -4.85 6.83
N SER A 28 -3.20 -4.14 7.92
CA SER A 28 -1.96 -4.32 8.69
C SER A 28 -1.80 -5.71 9.29
N THR A 29 -2.89 -6.36 9.72
CA THR A 29 -2.86 -7.71 10.30
C THR A 29 -2.39 -8.78 9.32
N GLN A 30 -2.49 -8.52 8.01
CA GLN A 30 -2.08 -9.43 6.94
C GLN A 30 -0.87 -8.90 6.16
N ASN A 31 -0.40 -7.68 6.47
CA ASN A 31 0.61 -6.97 5.70
C ASN A 31 0.24 -6.86 4.21
N VAL A 32 -1.02 -6.51 3.91
CA VAL A 32 -1.55 -6.42 2.55
C VAL A 32 -2.02 -5.00 2.24
N GLY A 33 -1.54 -4.44 1.13
CA GLY A 33 -2.08 -3.24 0.50
C GLY A 33 -3.13 -3.61 -0.56
N LEU A 34 -4.31 -3.03 -0.47
CA LEU A 34 -5.34 -3.11 -1.49
C LEU A 34 -5.29 -1.85 -2.34
N LEU A 35 -5.18 -2.02 -3.65
CA LEU A 35 -5.17 -0.95 -4.64
C LEU A 35 -6.45 -1.04 -5.46
N ARG A 36 -7.14 0.07 -5.68
CA ARG A 36 -8.32 0.06 -6.55
C ARG A 36 -7.90 -0.25 -7.99
N ALA A 37 -8.59 -1.17 -8.64
CA ALA A 37 -8.39 -1.46 -10.05
C ALA A 37 -8.82 -0.27 -10.95
N GLY A 38 -8.21 -0.14 -12.12
CA GLY A 38 -8.58 0.87 -13.12
C GLY A 38 -8.14 2.30 -12.81
N LEU A 39 -7.18 2.49 -11.89
CA LEU A 39 -6.53 3.79 -11.71
C LEU A 39 -5.63 4.09 -12.93
N ASP A 40 -5.66 5.34 -13.38
CA ASP A 40 -4.67 5.85 -14.33
C ASP A 40 -3.26 5.88 -13.69
N ALA A 41 -2.23 6.10 -14.52
CA ALA A 41 -0.84 6.04 -14.08
C ALA A 41 -0.52 7.04 -12.95
N GLU A 42 -1.04 8.27 -13.01
CA GLU A 42 -0.81 9.31 -12.01
C GLU A 42 -1.44 8.92 -10.67
N ARG A 43 -2.70 8.46 -10.68
CA ARG A 43 -3.40 8.01 -9.49
C ARG A 43 -2.81 6.74 -8.91
N ARG A 44 -2.28 5.85 -9.76
CA ARG A 44 -1.59 4.64 -9.32
C ARG A 44 -0.30 4.98 -8.55
N LEU A 45 0.48 5.95 -9.04
CA LEU A 45 1.67 6.46 -8.34
C LEU A 45 1.30 7.06 -6.99
N ALA A 46 0.31 7.97 -6.96
CA ALA A 46 -0.16 8.57 -5.71
C ALA A 46 -0.68 7.52 -4.71
N ALA A 47 -1.38 6.49 -5.20
CA ALA A 47 -1.85 5.37 -4.41
C ALA A 47 -0.70 4.52 -3.84
N GLY A 48 0.34 4.25 -4.65
CA GLY A 48 1.55 3.56 -4.19
C GLY A 48 2.23 4.31 -3.04
N ALA A 49 2.40 5.63 -3.17
CA ALA A 49 2.97 6.47 -2.12
C ALA A 49 2.15 6.46 -0.83
N LEU A 50 0.81 6.50 -0.93
CA LEU A 50 -0.08 6.40 0.22
C LEU A 50 0.03 5.03 0.92
N LEU A 51 0.08 3.93 0.17
CA LEU A 51 0.25 2.59 0.74
C LEU A 51 1.61 2.46 1.45
N LEU A 52 2.66 3.01 0.86
CA LEU A 52 4.00 3.00 1.47
C LEU A 52 4.03 3.78 2.79
N ASP A 53 3.45 4.98 2.86
CA ASP A 53 3.36 5.75 4.10
C ASP A 53 2.59 4.97 5.19
N LEU A 54 1.45 4.36 4.83
CA LEU A 54 0.67 3.54 5.76
C LEU A 54 1.47 2.33 6.30
N ALA A 55 2.21 1.65 5.42
CA ALA A 55 3.04 0.51 5.80
C ALA A 55 4.18 0.92 6.73
N LEU A 56 4.88 2.01 6.43
CA LEU A 56 5.98 2.53 7.24
C LEU A 56 5.53 2.94 8.64
N ARG A 57 4.36 3.59 8.76
CA ARG A 57 3.78 3.96 10.06
C ARG A 57 3.47 2.73 10.92
N GLN A 58 2.94 1.67 10.30
CA GLN A 58 2.67 0.42 11.02
C GLN A 58 3.95 -0.30 11.42
N PHE A 59 4.95 -0.32 10.55
CA PHE A 59 6.26 -0.88 10.87
C PHE A 59 6.90 -0.17 12.07
N ALA A 60 6.89 1.16 12.08
CA ALA A 60 7.37 1.96 13.22
C ALA A 60 6.58 1.68 14.51
N ALA A 61 5.25 1.52 14.41
CA ALA A 61 4.41 1.22 15.56
C ALA A 61 4.69 -0.17 16.18
N HIS A 62 5.15 -1.14 15.38
CA HIS A 62 5.45 -2.49 15.84
C HIS A 62 6.87 -2.69 16.35
N GLN A 63 7.79 -1.75 16.08
CA GLN A 63 9.15 -1.85 16.60
C GLN A 63 9.31 -1.39 18.06
N GLY A 64 8.38 -0.59 18.60
CA GLY A 64 8.51 -0.04 19.96
C GLY A 64 9.78 0.81 20.17
N PRO A 65 9.91 1.56 21.27
CA PRO A 65 11.15 2.26 21.61
C PRO A 65 12.32 1.31 21.90
#